data_AF-A0A136JD74-F1
#
_entry.id   AF-A0A136JD74-F1
#
_cell.length_a   1.000
_cell.length_b   1.000
_cell.length_c   1.000
_cell.angle_alpha   90.00
_cell.angle_beta   90.00
_cell.angle_gamma   90.00
#
_symmetry.space_group_name_H-M   'P 1'
#
loop_
_entity.id
_entity.type
_entity.pdbx_description
1 polymer ?
#
loop_
_entity_poly.entity_id
_entity_poly.type
_entity_poly.pdbx_seq_one_letter_code
_entity_poly.pdbx_strand_id
1 'polypeptide(L)'
;MATATTTITMAEPVVYHIPATKLIPNSTQPLLYYPGFFLRSSSSSTASPANPEEEKEKQEAVIDATTVFDLFRQHGWETQWVAKYGLSQPSHYHPETHECMAVLTGPGRIRFGVADLDPDWRRNTPLAAAAVGNTQVPADGTASQASKQGEGVYWEAGGVELTVHAGDAFVIPAGVAHKSYDLAPGAAQEATALTGADFHGVDTGHNDNDGEGDSNGGKAGKGDTRKVVQACELSGFTMIGAYPGGKDWTWAEGGAHVGDFERIWNIEKPELDPLTGRKGGINELWA
;
A
#
# COMPACT_ATOMS: atom_id res chain seq x y z
N MET A 1 -35.79 -14.63 3.25
CA MET A 1 -34.44 -15.17 3.51
C MET A 1 -33.77 -14.24 4.50
N ALA A 2 -33.07 -14.74 5.51
CA ALA A 2 -32.27 -13.89 6.40
C ALA A 2 -30.92 -13.63 5.74
N THR A 3 -30.62 -12.37 5.42
CA THR A 3 -29.28 -11.93 5.05
C THR A 3 -28.38 -12.07 6.27
N ALA A 4 -27.38 -12.94 6.22
CA ALA A 4 -26.41 -13.08 7.28
C ALA A 4 -25.53 -11.83 7.33
N THR A 5 -25.72 -10.99 8.35
CA THR A 5 -24.82 -9.87 8.64
C THR A 5 -23.57 -10.42 9.33
N THR A 6 -22.54 -10.75 8.53
CA THR A 6 -21.22 -11.11 9.06
C THR A 6 -20.70 -9.93 9.88
N THR A 7 -20.67 -10.09 11.19
CA THR A 7 -20.16 -9.05 12.10
C THR A 7 -18.66 -9.20 12.16
N ILE A 8 -17.95 -8.48 11.29
CA ILE A 8 -16.48 -8.41 11.33
C ILE A 8 -16.09 -7.73 12.64
N THR A 9 -15.41 -8.45 13.54
CA THR A 9 -14.73 -7.83 14.67
C THR A 9 -13.63 -6.94 14.10
N MET A 10 -13.78 -5.62 14.26
CA MET A 10 -12.82 -4.63 13.76
C MET A 10 -11.41 -5.00 14.20
N ALA A 11 -10.49 -5.14 13.25
CA ALA A 11 -9.08 -5.34 13.56
C ALA A 11 -8.46 -3.98 13.90
N GLU A 12 -7.97 -3.82 15.13
CA GLU A 12 -7.20 -2.64 15.51
C GLU A 12 -5.89 -2.58 14.68
N PRO A 13 -5.53 -1.42 14.11
CA PRO A 13 -4.29 -1.27 13.36
C PRO A 13 -3.08 -1.17 14.28
N VAL A 14 -1.93 -1.63 13.77
CA VAL A 14 -0.62 -1.20 14.23
C VAL A 14 -0.39 0.23 13.71
N VAL A 15 -0.06 1.14 14.62
CA VAL A 15 0.04 2.58 14.34
C VAL A 15 1.52 3.00 14.31
N TYR A 16 1.97 3.56 13.19
CA TYR A 16 3.33 4.08 13.04
C TYR A 16 3.32 5.60 12.86
N HIS A 17 3.83 6.31 13.86
CA HIS A 17 4.19 7.72 13.71
C HIS A 17 5.60 7.82 13.12
N ILE A 18 5.69 8.30 11.89
CA ILE A 18 6.94 8.45 11.13
C ILE A 18 7.23 9.95 11.00
N PRO A 19 8.25 10.50 11.67
CA PRO A 19 8.59 11.93 11.56
C PRO A 19 9.03 12.33 10.15
N ALA A 20 8.87 13.62 9.83
CA ALA A 20 9.50 14.23 8.65
C ALA A 20 11.01 14.00 8.64
N THR A 21 11.57 13.71 7.47
CA THR A 21 13.03 13.65 7.27
C THR A 21 13.53 14.96 6.64
N LYS A 22 14.76 14.97 6.09
CA LYS A 22 15.26 16.13 5.35
C LYS A 22 14.64 16.21 3.95
N LEU A 23 14.34 15.06 3.34
CA LEU A 23 13.90 14.96 1.95
C LEU A 23 12.44 14.50 1.79
N ILE A 24 11.86 13.85 2.80
CA ILE A 24 10.49 13.33 2.79
C ILE A 24 9.61 14.12 3.77
N PRO A 25 8.41 14.56 3.35
CA PRO A 25 7.49 15.27 4.24
C PRO A 25 7.07 14.42 5.42
N ASN A 26 6.62 13.17 5.20
CA ASN A 26 5.91 12.28 6.12
C ASN A 26 4.74 12.96 6.85
N SER A 27 3.54 12.38 6.79
CA SER A 27 2.39 13.05 7.39
C SER A 27 2.52 13.20 8.91
N THR A 28 1.91 14.26 9.43
CA THR A 28 1.60 14.40 10.86
C THR A 28 0.61 13.34 11.33
N GLN A 29 -0.20 12.80 10.41
CA GLN A 29 -1.08 11.65 10.66
C GLN A 29 -0.28 10.33 10.62
N PRO A 30 -0.62 9.33 11.45
CA PRO A 30 0.09 8.05 11.46
C PRO A 30 -0.24 7.16 10.25
N LEU A 31 0.77 6.41 9.81
CA LEU A 31 0.59 5.22 8.96
C LEU A 31 -0.14 4.14 9.76
N LEU A 32 -1.18 3.55 9.16
CA LEU A 32 -1.98 2.49 9.78
C LEU A 32 -1.74 1.18 9.03
N TYR A 33 -1.35 0.13 9.75
CA TYR A 33 -1.11 -1.21 9.23
C TYR A 33 -2.04 -2.22 9.88
N TYR A 34 -2.74 -3.03 9.09
CA TYR A 34 -3.71 -4.02 9.53
C TYR A 34 -3.23 -5.44 9.14
N PRO A 35 -2.55 -6.18 10.05
CA PRO A 35 -1.99 -7.49 9.74
C PRO A 35 -3.07 -8.55 9.48
N GLY A 36 -3.03 -9.18 8.31
CA GLY A 36 -3.97 -10.22 7.88
C GLY A 36 -5.43 -9.78 7.87
N PHE A 37 -5.73 -8.50 7.61
CA PHE A 37 -7.09 -7.95 7.56
C PHE A 37 -8.05 -8.82 6.72
N PHE A 38 -7.66 -9.16 5.49
CA PHE A 38 -8.50 -9.95 4.58
C PHE A 38 -8.48 -11.46 4.87
N LEU A 39 -7.59 -11.96 5.74
CA LEU A 39 -7.59 -13.36 6.20
C LEU A 39 -8.59 -13.61 7.34
N ARG A 40 -8.93 -12.58 8.12
CA ARG A 40 -9.90 -12.69 9.24
C ARG A 40 -11.35 -12.74 8.76
N SER A 41 -11.64 -12.24 7.55
CA SER A 41 -12.98 -12.27 6.98
C SER A 41 -13.38 -13.65 6.42
N SER A 42 -12.43 -14.58 6.25
CA SER A 42 -12.67 -15.96 5.78
C SER A 42 -12.63 -17.01 6.89
N SER A 43 -12.05 -16.68 8.06
CA SER A 43 -11.79 -17.63 9.15
C SER A 43 -12.77 -17.48 10.33
N SER A 44 -13.83 -18.29 10.31
CA SER A 44 -14.71 -18.50 11.46
C SER A 44 -14.06 -19.45 12.49
N SER A 45 -13.01 -19.03 13.19
CA SER A 45 -12.52 -19.75 14.38
C SER A 45 -11.84 -18.86 15.43
N THR A 46 -11.99 -19.27 16.69
CA THR A 46 -11.40 -18.62 17.87
C THR A 46 -9.90 -18.89 17.95
N ALA A 47 -9.10 -17.83 18.11
CA ALA A 47 -7.64 -17.92 18.12
C ALA A 47 -7.06 -18.76 19.27
N SER A 48 -5.99 -19.49 18.95
CA SER A 48 -5.05 -20.15 19.86
C SER A 48 -3.61 -19.85 19.34
N PRO A 49 -2.52 -20.13 20.08
CA PRO A 49 -1.19 -19.66 19.69
C PRO A 49 -0.61 -20.43 18.50
N ALA A 50 0.21 -19.72 17.71
CA ALA A 50 0.69 -20.09 16.38
C ALA A 50 1.11 -21.57 16.21
N ASN A 51 0.41 -22.27 15.30
CA ASN A 51 0.87 -23.53 14.71
C ASN A 51 1.75 -23.22 13.48
N PRO A 52 2.94 -23.84 13.32
CA PRO A 52 3.75 -23.70 12.09
C PRO A 52 3.00 -23.98 10.77
N GLU A 53 1.93 -24.78 10.80
CA GLU A 53 1.08 -25.00 9.62
C GLU A 53 0.22 -23.77 9.27
N GLU A 54 -0.23 -22.98 10.26
CA GLU A 54 -0.95 -21.71 10.04
C GLU A 54 -0.03 -20.61 9.50
N GLU A 55 1.25 -20.60 9.90
CA GLU A 55 2.26 -19.70 9.33
C GLU A 55 2.52 -20.05 7.86
N LYS A 56 2.58 -21.35 7.53
CA LYS A 56 2.70 -21.82 6.16
C LYS A 56 1.47 -21.48 5.31
N GLU A 57 0.25 -21.63 5.85
CA GLU A 57 -0.99 -21.29 5.15
C GLU A 57 -1.07 -19.78 4.83
N LYS A 58 -0.61 -18.91 5.73
CA LYS A 58 -0.45 -17.46 5.47
C LYS A 58 0.59 -17.14 4.38
N GLN A 59 1.57 -18.02 4.18
CA GLN A 59 2.63 -17.88 3.18
C GLN A 59 2.13 -18.23 1.76
N GLU A 60 1.15 -19.14 1.65
CA GLU A 60 0.60 -19.65 0.38
C GLU A 60 -0.78 -19.05 0.02
N ALA A 61 -1.36 -18.22 0.90
CA ALA A 61 -2.67 -17.60 0.69
C ALA A 61 -2.69 -16.62 -0.51
N VAL A 62 -3.81 -16.65 -1.26
CA VAL A 62 -4.13 -15.71 -2.34
C VAL A 62 -5.44 -15.01 -1.99
N ILE A 63 -5.43 -13.68 -1.91
CA ILE A 63 -6.64 -12.89 -1.69
C ILE A 63 -7.30 -12.60 -3.04
N ASP A 64 -8.61 -12.83 -3.13
CA ASP A 64 -9.41 -12.40 -4.27
C ASP A 64 -9.39 -10.86 -4.39
N ALA A 65 -8.74 -10.38 -5.45
CA ALA A 65 -8.62 -8.95 -5.74
C ALA A 65 -9.98 -8.25 -5.85
N THR A 66 -11.04 -8.96 -6.27
CA THR A 66 -12.38 -8.37 -6.36
C THR A 66 -13.03 -8.15 -4.99
N THR A 67 -12.69 -8.96 -3.99
CA THR A 67 -13.13 -8.76 -2.60
C THR A 67 -12.53 -7.47 -2.02
N VAL A 68 -11.26 -7.19 -2.31
CA VAL A 68 -10.60 -5.94 -1.90
C VAL A 68 -11.15 -4.74 -2.67
N PHE A 69 -11.28 -4.85 -3.99
CA PHE A 69 -11.83 -3.81 -4.88
C PHE A 69 -13.24 -3.39 -4.46
N ASP A 70 -14.13 -4.35 -4.21
CA ASP A 70 -15.52 -4.07 -3.83
C ASP A 70 -15.59 -3.36 -2.46
N LEU A 71 -14.73 -3.72 -1.49
CA LEU A 71 -14.66 -3.06 -0.18
C LEU A 71 -14.16 -1.62 -0.29
N PHE A 72 -13.07 -1.37 -1.03
CA PHE A 72 -12.56 -0.02 -1.28
C PHE A 72 -13.63 0.85 -1.95
N ARG A 73 -14.25 0.33 -3.01
CA ARG A 73 -15.32 1.02 -3.75
C ARG A 73 -16.53 1.32 -2.86
N GLN A 74 -16.92 0.40 -1.97
CA GLN A 74 -18.01 0.60 -1.01
C GLN A 74 -17.75 1.80 -0.08
N HIS A 75 -16.49 2.08 0.26
CA HIS A 75 -16.10 3.20 1.09
C HIS A 75 -15.66 4.45 0.30
N GLY A 76 -15.88 4.48 -1.02
CA GLY A 76 -15.56 5.63 -1.87
C GLY A 76 -14.07 5.76 -2.23
N TRP A 77 -13.31 4.67 -2.10
CA TRP A 77 -11.92 4.58 -2.56
C TRP A 77 -11.89 3.84 -3.91
N GLU A 78 -11.33 4.47 -4.93
CA GLU A 78 -11.24 3.87 -6.27
C GLU A 78 -9.88 3.20 -6.45
N THR A 79 -9.89 1.89 -6.74
CA THR A 79 -8.70 1.17 -7.21
C THR A 79 -8.20 1.79 -8.51
N GLN A 80 -6.91 2.14 -8.54
CA GLN A 80 -6.23 2.61 -9.75
C GLN A 80 -5.27 1.56 -10.31
N TRP A 81 -4.77 0.62 -9.50
CA TRP A 81 -3.82 -0.37 -9.98
C TRP A 81 -3.91 -1.70 -9.22
N VAL A 82 -3.58 -2.79 -9.93
CA VAL A 82 -3.05 -4.03 -9.35
C VAL A 82 -1.64 -4.21 -9.89
N ALA A 83 -0.66 -4.45 -9.02
CA ALA A 83 0.76 -4.44 -9.36
C ALA A 83 1.47 -5.67 -8.81
N LYS A 84 2.23 -6.37 -9.67
CA LYS A 84 3.22 -7.36 -9.25
C LYS A 84 4.58 -6.68 -9.11
N TYR A 85 5.20 -6.74 -7.95
CA TYR A 85 6.48 -6.08 -7.70
C TYR A 85 7.68 -6.87 -8.23
N GLY A 86 8.71 -6.12 -8.60
CA GLY A 86 10.04 -6.64 -8.88
C GLY A 86 11.02 -6.36 -7.73
N LEU A 87 12.31 -6.49 -8.02
CA LEU A 87 13.41 -6.32 -7.08
C LEU A 87 13.52 -4.91 -6.49
N SER A 88 12.95 -3.87 -7.11
CA SER A 88 12.84 -2.53 -6.50
C SER A 88 11.82 -1.62 -7.18
N GLN A 89 11.35 -0.65 -6.41
CA GLN A 89 10.69 0.59 -6.82
C GLN A 89 11.46 1.77 -6.18
N PRO A 90 11.52 2.97 -6.78
CA PRO A 90 12.04 4.16 -6.09
C PRO A 90 11.21 4.49 -4.85
N SER A 91 11.83 5.08 -3.82
CA SER A 91 11.05 5.59 -2.70
C SER A 91 10.34 6.89 -3.08
N HIS A 92 9.01 6.87 -2.96
CA HIS A 92 8.12 7.93 -3.44
C HIS A 92 6.98 8.18 -2.46
N TYR A 93 6.31 9.32 -2.57
CA TYR A 93 5.10 9.68 -1.81
C TYR A 93 4.10 10.37 -2.71
N HIS A 94 2.84 10.39 -2.27
CA HIS A 94 1.76 11.16 -2.88
C HIS A 94 1.58 12.49 -2.11
N PRO A 95 1.90 13.65 -2.70
CA PRO A 95 1.76 14.94 -2.02
C PRO A 95 0.31 15.47 -1.98
N GLU A 96 -0.60 14.95 -2.81
CA GLU A 96 -1.95 15.50 -2.98
C GLU A 96 -3.10 14.57 -2.56
N THR A 97 -2.78 13.31 -2.21
CA THR A 97 -3.79 12.32 -1.82
C THR A 97 -3.24 11.31 -0.82
N HIS A 98 -4.14 10.78 0.01
CA HIS A 98 -3.91 9.57 0.80
C HIS A 98 -4.07 8.33 -0.10
N GLU A 99 -3.52 7.20 0.35
CA GLU A 99 -3.55 5.93 -0.38
C GLU A 99 -3.97 4.79 0.56
N CYS A 100 -4.66 3.80 0.00
CA CYS A 100 -4.89 2.50 0.65
C CYS A 100 -4.28 1.40 -0.21
N MET A 101 -3.49 0.53 0.41
CA MET A 101 -2.89 -0.63 -0.24
C MET A 101 -3.30 -1.93 0.45
N ALA A 102 -3.43 -3.02 -0.30
CA ALA A 102 -3.57 -4.36 0.27
C ALA A 102 -2.72 -5.40 -0.48
N VAL A 103 -2.18 -6.37 0.25
CA VAL A 103 -1.38 -7.46 -0.30
C VAL A 103 -2.28 -8.60 -0.76
N LEU A 104 -2.21 -8.93 -2.04
CA LEU A 104 -2.99 -10.00 -2.65
C LEU A 104 -2.25 -11.34 -2.60
N THR A 105 -0.95 -11.32 -2.88
CA THR A 105 -0.04 -12.46 -2.80
C THR A 105 1.33 -12.00 -2.30
N GLY A 106 2.09 -12.88 -1.65
CA GLY A 106 3.39 -12.55 -1.07
C GLY A 106 4.21 -13.80 -0.72
N PRO A 107 5.15 -13.72 0.23
CA PRO A 107 5.50 -12.53 1.01
C PRO A 107 6.19 -11.45 0.17
N GLY A 108 6.26 -10.24 0.70
CA GLY A 108 7.01 -9.12 0.12
C GLY A 108 7.66 -8.25 1.21
N ARG A 109 8.35 -7.19 0.81
CA ARG A 109 8.84 -6.16 1.75
C ARG A 109 8.40 -4.78 1.32
N ILE A 110 8.04 -3.96 2.31
CA ILE A 110 7.75 -2.54 2.12
C ILE A 110 8.59 -1.74 3.12
N ARG A 111 9.25 -0.69 2.63
CA ARG A 111 9.88 0.33 3.46
C ARG A 111 9.07 1.62 3.38
N PHE A 112 8.84 2.25 4.52
CA PHE A 112 8.18 3.54 4.66
C PHE A 112 9.12 4.60 5.23
N GLY A 113 8.86 5.86 4.90
CA GLY A 113 9.31 7.04 5.64
C GLY A 113 10.59 7.73 5.17
N VAL A 114 11.31 7.22 4.18
CA VAL A 114 12.71 7.64 3.92
C VAL A 114 13.01 7.77 2.44
N ALA A 115 13.76 8.80 2.05
CA ALA A 115 14.23 8.91 0.66
C ALA A 115 15.31 7.87 0.35
N ASP A 116 15.31 7.38 -0.89
CA ASP A 116 16.47 6.76 -1.53
C ASP A 116 17.55 7.85 -1.74
N LEU A 117 18.84 7.52 -1.52
CA LEU A 117 19.97 8.48 -1.58
C LEU A 117 21.05 8.12 -2.62
N ASP A 118 21.06 6.89 -3.13
CA ASP A 118 21.96 6.48 -4.23
C ASP A 118 21.15 6.33 -5.54
N PRO A 119 21.63 6.84 -6.69
CA PRO A 119 20.97 6.61 -7.99
C PRO A 119 20.97 5.14 -8.43
N ASP A 120 21.84 4.28 -7.88
CA ASP A 120 21.76 2.83 -8.07
C ASP A 120 20.75 2.21 -7.09
N TRP A 121 19.53 1.96 -7.56
CA TRP A 121 18.45 1.37 -6.77
C TRP A 121 18.85 0.09 -6.02
N ARG A 122 19.82 -0.67 -6.54
CA ARG A 122 20.30 -1.93 -5.93
C ARG A 122 20.98 -1.71 -4.58
N ARG A 123 21.51 -0.51 -4.38
CA ARG A 123 22.11 -0.07 -3.12
C ARG A 123 21.04 0.35 -2.13
N ASN A 124 19.97 0.98 -2.60
CA ASN A 124 18.84 1.39 -1.77
C ASN A 124 18.03 0.20 -1.25
N THR A 125 18.09 -0.95 -1.94
CA THR A 125 17.33 -2.16 -1.61
C THR A 125 18.27 -3.30 -1.19
N PRO A 126 18.50 -3.52 0.13
CA PRO A 126 19.41 -4.55 0.60
C PRO A 126 18.82 -5.95 0.31
N LEU A 127 19.39 -6.64 -0.67
CA LEU A 127 18.99 -7.99 -1.10
C LEU A 127 19.36 -9.10 -0.09
N ALA A 128 20.06 -8.77 1.00
CA ALA A 128 20.37 -9.72 2.06
C ALA A 128 19.16 -9.88 2.99
N ALA A 129 18.71 -11.11 3.23
CA ALA A 129 17.55 -11.47 4.07
C ALA A 129 17.70 -11.14 5.58
N ALA A 130 18.65 -10.29 5.96
CA ALA A 130 19.06 -10.04 7.34
C ALA A 130 18.31 -8.86 8.00
N ALA A 131 16.98 -8.99 8.11
CA ALA A 131 16.16 -8.29 9.11
C ALA A 131 14.81 -9.02 9.25
N VAL A 132 14.81 -10.15 9.96
CA VAL A 132 13.59 -10.90 10.29
C VAL A 132 12.90 -10.19 11.46
N GLY A 133 12.01 -9.26 11.13
CA GLY A 133 11.17 -8.55 12.10
C GLY A 133 10.74 -7.17 11.62
N ASN A 134 9.46 -6.84 11.84
CA ASN A 134 8.93 -5.49 11.61
C ASN A 134 9.66 -4.52 12.54
N THR A 135 10.49 -3.64 11.96
CA THR A 135 11.41 -2.79 12.73
C THR A 135 11.17 -1.33 12.39
N GLN A 136 10.81 -0.53 13.41
CA GLN A 136 10.89 0.92 13.32
C GLN A 136 12.35 1.33 13.58
N VAL A 137 12.94 2.03 12.62
CA VAL A 137 14.32 2.52 12.69
C VAL A 137 14.32 3.83 13.50
N PRO A 138 15.09 3.95 14.59
CA PRO A 138 15.12 5.16 15.43
C PRO A 138 15.44 6.45 14.66
N ALA A 139 14.70 7.51 14.99
CA ALA A 139 14.88 8.84 14.38
C ALA A 139 16.10 9.62 14.91
N ASP A 140 16.73 9.15 15.99
CA ASP A 140 17.95 9.74 16.57
C ASP A 140 19.24 9.35 15.82
N GLY A 141 19.13 8.53 14.77
CA GLY A 141 20.25 8.03 13.97
C GLY A 141 21.08 6.95 14.66
N THR A 142 20.66 6.43 15.82
CA THR A 142 21.43 5.40 16.57
C THR A 142 21.17 3.97 16.13
N ALA A 143 20.10 3.73 15.37
CA ALA A 143 20.04 2.61 14.44
C ALA A 143 19.40 3.08 13.12
N SER A 144 19.72 2.48 11.96
CA SER A 144 20.84 1.58 11.69
C SER A 144 22.04 2.34 11.11
N GLN A 145 23.15 1.64 10.84
CA GLN A 145 23.90 1.99 9.65
C GLN A 145 22.96 1.79 8.45
N ALA A 146 22.34 2.88 7.97
CA ALA A 146 21.85 2.93 6.62
C ALA A 146 23.03 2.55 5.72
N SER A 147 22.91 1.34 5.15
CA SER A 147 23.85 0.63 4.29
C SER A 147 25.32 0.35 4.71
N LYS A 148 25.54 -0.89 5.15
CA LYS A 148 26.51 -1.81 4.51
C LYS A 148 25.82 -3.18 4.33
N GLN A 149 26.16 -4.02 3.35
CA GLN A 149 27.40 -4.19 2.60
C GLN A 149 27.70 -3.02 1.64
N GLY A 150 28.79 -2.29 1.91
CA GLY A 150 29.12 -0.94 1.39
C GLY A 150 30.61 -0.63 1.63
N GLU A 151 31.08 0.57 2.01
CA GLU A 151 30.43 1.74 2.63
C GLU A 151 29.36 2.45 1.80
N GLY A 152 28.39 3.01 2.51
CA GLY A 152 27.55 4.10 2.03
C GLY A 152 26.57 4.58 3.09
N VAL A 153 25.70 5.50 2.69
CA VAL A 153 24.40 5.78 3.32
C VAL A 153 23.42 5.91 2.15
N TYR A 154 22.66 4.85 1.87
CA TYR A 154 21.86 4.72 0.63
C TYR A 154 20.38 5.10 0.81
N TRP A 155 19.92 5.34 2.04
CA TRP A 155 18.60 5.93 2.32
C TRP A 155 18.64 6.72 3.64
N GLU A 156 17.65 7.59 3.87
CA GLU A 156 17.54 8.34 5.13
C GLU A 156 17.25 7.42 6.34
N ALA A 157 17.56 7.88 7.56
CA ALA A 157 17.20 7.18 8.80
C ALA A 157 15.76 7.49 9.23
N GLY A 158 15.23 6.76 10.23
CA GLY A 158 13.90 7.02 10.81
C GLY A 158 12.73 6.26 10.16
N GLY A 159 12.99 5.44 9.13
CA GLY A 159 11.97 4.69 8.41
C GLY A 159 11.40 3.47 9.15
N VAL A 160 10.40 2.83 8.55
CA VAL A 160 9.83 1.55 9.01
C VAL A 160 10.01 0.53 7.90
N GLU A 161 10.53 -0.67 8.22
CA GLU A 161 10.67 -1.76 7.25
C GLU A 161 9.88 -2.98 7.72
N LEU A 162 8.96 -3.46 6.86
CA LEU A 162 8.01 -4.52 7.16
C LEU A 162 8.17 -5.67 6.17
N THR A 163 8.06 -6.91 6.67
CA THR A 163 7.80 -8.08 5.83
C THR A 163 6.30 -8.34 5.83
N VAL A 164 5.69 -8.32 4.65
CA VAL A 164 4.24 -8.29 4.47
C VAL A 164 3.74 -9.58 3.80
N HIS A 165 2.53 -9.99 4.12
CA HIS A 165 1.92 -11.26 3.72
C HIS A 165 0.54 -11.04 3.10
N ALA A 166 0.03 -12.04 2.38
CA ALA A 166 -1.29 -11.97 1.76
C ALA A 166 -2.38 -11.61 2.79
N GLY A 167 -3.19 -10.62 2.46
CA GLY A 167 -4.26 -10.10 3.29
C GLY A 167 -3.87 -9.00 4.28
N ASP A 168 -2.59 -8.63 4.37
CA ASP A 168 -2.15 -7.38 5.00
C ASP A 168 -2.71 -6.15 4.26
N ALA A 169 -3.07 -5.10 5.02
CA ALA A 169 -3.58 -3.85 4.46
C ALA A 169 -2.98 -2.62 5.13
N PHE A 170 -2.90 -1.51 4.39
CA PHE A 170 -2.26 -0.26 4.80
C PHE A 170 -3.14 0.94 4.44
N VAL A 171 -3.24 1.90 5.36
CA VAL A 171 -3.79 3.23 5.07
C VAL A 171 -2.68 4.23 5.28
N ILE A 172 -2.29 4.89 4.19
CA ILE A 172 -1.07 5.67 4.04
C ILE A 172 -1.47 7.15 3.89
N PRO A 173 -1.15 7.98 4.89
CA PRO A 173 -1.33 9.42 4.77
C PRO A 173 -0.52 10.05 3.62
N ALA A 174 -1.05 11.11 3.02
CA ALA A 174 -0.33 11.93 2.05
C ALA A 174 1.05 12.37 2.58
N GLY A 175 2.08 12.24 1.75
CA GLY A 175 3.46 12.57 2.09
C GLY A 175 4.26 11.47 2.83
N VAL A 176 3.66 10.37 3.27
CA VAL A 176 4.43 9.23 3.80
C VAL A 176 5.11 8.51 2.64
N ALA A 177 6.44 8.58 2.57
CA ALA A 177 7.17 7.88 1.53
C ALA A 177 7.08 6.37 1.71
N HIS A 178 7.11 5.64 0.59
CA HIS A 178 7.18 4.19 0.61
C HIS A 178 7.86 3.62 -0.63
N LYS A 179 8.28 2.35 -0.56
CA LYS A 179 8.68 1.51 -1.70
C LYS A 179 8.43 0.05 -1.38
N SER A 180 7.91 -0.68 -2.35
CA SER A 180 7.63 -2.11 -2.27
C SER A 180 8.63 -2.88 -3.15
N TYR A 181 9.06 -4.05 -2.68
CA TYR A 181 9.99 -4.90 -3.42
C TYR A 181 9.85 -6.39 -3.06
N ASP A 182 9.95 -7.23 -4.08
CA ASP A 182 9.97 -8.69 -3.97
C ASP A 182 11.42 -9.17 -3.83
N LEU A 183 11.72 -9.98 -2.81
CA LEU A 183 13.03 -10.61 -2.60
C LEU A 183 13.04 -12.11 -2.95
N ALA A 184 11.96 -12.65 -3.53
CA ALA A 184 11.88 -14.04 -3.93
C ALA A 184 12.95 -14.38 -5.00
N PRO A 185 13.59 -15.56 -4.94
CA PRO A 185 14.47 -16.02 -5.99
C PRO A 185 13.75 -16.06 -7.35
N GLY A 186 14.24 -15.29 -8.32
CA GLY A 186 13.62 -15.18 -9.65
C GLY A 186 12.54 -14.11 -9.79
N ALA A 187 12.36 -13.23 -8.79
CA ALA A 187 11.58 -12.01 -8.96
C ALA A 187 12.07 -11.17 -10.16
N ALA A 188 11.13 -10.53 -10.87
CA ALA A 188 11.45 -9.66 -12.00
C ALA A 188 12.26 -8.43 -11.54
N GLN A 189 13.02 -7.79 -12.45
CA GLN A 189 13.77 -6.59 -12.07
C GLN A 189 12.84 -5.42 -11.73
N GLU A 190 11.77 -5.25 -12.51
CA GLU A 190 10.84 -4.12 -12.44
C GLU A 190 9.44 -4.61 -12.05
N ALA A 191 8.64 -3.72 -11.47
CA ALA A 191 7.23 -3.99 -11.21
C ALA A 191 6.42 -3.99 -12.51
N THR A 192 5.31 -4.73 -12.54
CA THR A 192 4.40 -4.85 -13.67
C THR A 192 2.99 -4.51 -13.23
N ALA A 193 2.34 -3.55 -13.91
CA ALA A 193 0.91 -3.31 -13.77
C ALA A 193 0.12 -4.46 -14.42
N LEU A 194 -0.83 -5.03 -13.68
CA LEU A 194 -1.71 -6.12 -14.15
C LEU A 194 -3.06 -5.60 -14.66
N THR A 195 -3.31 -4.29 -14.56
CA THR A 195 -4.57 -3.61 -14.88
C THR A 195 -4.46 -2.54 -15.97
N GLY A 196 -3.29 -2.33 -16.58
CA GLY A 196 -3.08 -1.26 -17.55
C GLY A 196 -1.64 -1.19 -18.05
N ALA A 197 -1.34 -0.15 -18.84
CA ALA A 197 0.01 0.10 -19.37
C ALA A 197 1.00 0.59 -18.29
N ASP A 198 0.49 1.25 -17.25
CA ASP A 198 1.22 1.75 -16.09
C ASP A 198 0.36 1.64 -14.82
N PHE A 199 0.74 2.33 -13.75
CA PHE A 199 0.02 2.33 -12.46
C PHE A 199 -1.08 3.42 -12.36
N HIS A 200 -1.34 4.18 -13.43
CA HIS A 200 -2.30 5.29 -13.46
C HIS A 200 -3.66 4.86 -14.02
N GLY A 201 -4.39 4.10 -13.20
CA GLY A 201 -5.75 3.70 -13.50
C GLY A 201 -5.85 2.35 -14.19
N VAL A 202 -7.08 1.84 -14.24
CA VAL A 202 -7.39 0.55 -14.83
C VAL A 202 -7.81 0.76 -16.27
N ASP A 203 -7.04 0.21 -17.20
CA ASP A 203 -7.40 0.11 -18.61
C ASP A 203 -8.59 -0.84 -18.76
N THR A 204 -9.67 -0.32 -19.32
CA THR A 204 -10.94 -1.04 -19.53
C THR A 204 -11.24 -1.27 -21.01
N GLY A 205 -10.26 -1.02 -21.89
CA GLY A 205 -10.33 -1.28 -23.33
C GLY A 205 -11.33 -0.39 -24.10
N HIS A 206 -11.77 0.73 -23.52
CA HIS A 206 -12.61 1.71 -24.23
C HIS A 206 -11.73 2.70 -24.99
N ASN A 207 -12.09 2.98 -26.25
CA ASN A 207 -11.54 4.12 -26.98
C ASN A 207 -12.37 5.36 -26.66
N ASP A 208 -11.73 6.50 -26.43
CA ASP A 208 -12.37 7.80 -26.13
C ASP A 208 -13.25 8.38 -27.27
N ASN A 209 -13.48 7.64 -28.35
CA ASN A 209 -14.32 8.03 -29.48
C ASN A 209 -15.80 7.62 -29.33
N ASP A 210 -16.14 6.73 -28.38
CA ASP A 210 -17.50 6.22 -28.21
C ASP A 210 -18.35 7.19 -27.37
N GLY A 211 -18.62 8.35 -27.95
CA GLY A 211 -19.31 9.46 -27.31
C GLY A 211 -20.80 9.23 -27.07
N GLU A 212 -21.15 8.61 -25.94
CA GLU A 212 -22.52 8.59 -25.43
C GLU A 212 -22.54 8.99 -23.93
N GLY A 213 -22.77 10.28 -23.68
CA GLY A 213 -22.75 10.84 -22.33
C GLY A 213 -24.03 10.58 -21.54
N ASP A 214 -23.94 9.81 -20.46
CA ASP A 214 -25.01 9.75 -19.46
C ASP A 214 -25.15 11.12 -18.77
N SER A 215 -26.39 11.63 -18.72
CA SER A 215 -26.73 12.97 -18.25
C SER A 215 -27.14 12.99 -16.78
N ASN A 216 -26.53 12.12 -15.97
CA ASN A 216 -26.88 11.90 -14.56
C ASN A 216 -25.70 11.98 -13.57
N GLY A 217 -24.76 12.90 -13.79
CA GLY A 217 -23.79 13.37 -12.77
C GLY A 217 -22.69 12.40 -12.30
N GLY A 218 -22.82 11.10 -12.59
CA GLY A 218 -21.71 10.14 -12.52
C GLY A 218 -20.79 10.33 -13.74
N LYS A 219 -19.47 10.34 -13.53
CA LYS A 219 -18.51 10.35 -14.65
C LYS A 219 -18.76 9.14 -15.57
N ALA A 220 -18.62 9.36 -16.87
CA ALA A 220 -19.02 8.46 -17.95
C ALA A 220 -18.47 7.03 -17.80
N GLY A 221 -19.16 6.09 -18.45
CA GLY A 221 -18.90 4.66 -18.34
C GLY A 221 -17.48 4.26 -18.74
N LYS A 222 -16.59 4.14 -17.76
CA LYS A 222 -15.46 3.21 -17.84
C LYS A 222 -16.02 1.80 -18.12
N GLY A 223 -15.33 0.99 -18.92
CA GLY A 223 -15.63 -0.43 -19.01
C GLY A 223 -15.51 -1.09 -17.63
N ASP A 224 -15.88 -2.36 -17.51
CA ASP A 224 -16.03 -3.01 -16.22
C ASP A 224 -14.68 -3.23 -15.49
N THR A 225 -14.23 -2.21 -14.76
CA THR A 225 -13.00 -2.18 -13.95
C THR A 225 -12.89 -3.41 -13.04
N ARG A 226 -14.03 -3.86 -12.49
CA ARG A 226 -14.08 -5.04 -11.63
C ARG A 226 -13.73 -6.32 -12.41
N LYS A 227 -14.14 -6.46 -13.67
CA LYS A 227 -13.73 -7.58 -14.53
C LYS A 227 -12.25 -7.56 -14.86
N VAL A 228 -11.64 -6.39 -15.05
CA VAL A 228 -10.18 -6.28 -15.29
C VAL A 228 -9.42 -6.75 -14.06
N VAL A 229 -9.79 -6.25 -12.88
CA VAL A 229 -9.24 -6.70 -11.58
C VAL A 229 -9.48 -8.20 -11.34
N GLN A 230 -10.64 -8.73 -11.74
CA GLN A 230 -10.96 -10.16 -11.65
C GLN A 230 -10.09 -11.04 -12.57
N ALA A 231 -9.59 -10.49 -13.69
CA ALA A 231 -8.81 -11.20 -14.68
C ALA A 231 -7.30 -11.21 -14.40
N CYS A 232 -6.82 -10.47 -13.38
CA CYS A 232 -5.39 -10.41 -13.05
C CYS A 232 -4.85 -11.78 -12.58
N GLU A 233 -3.80 -12.28 -13.24
CA GLU A 233 -3.08 -13.48 -12.82
C GLU A 233 -2.11 -13.18 -11.67
N LEU A 234 -2.59 -13.33 -10.44
CA LEU A 234 -1.85 -12.99 -9.21
C LEU A 234 -0.70 -13.99 -8.94
N SER A 235 0.52 -13.50 -8.74
CA SER A 235 1.70 -14.35 -8.45
C SER A 235 2.89 -13.54 -7.90
N GLY A 236 3.77 -14.18 -7.11
CA GLY A 236 4.87 -13.48 -6.42
C GLY A 236 4.34 -12.45 -5.43
N PHE A 237 5.06 -11.36 -5.19
CA PHE A 237 4.52 -10.23 -4.41
C PHE A 237 3.58 -9.36 -5.27
N THR A 238 2.27 -9.47 -5.05
CA THR A 238 1.24 -8.67 -5.77
C THR A 238 0.39 -7.88 -4.78
N MET A 239 0.10 -6.61 -5.10
CA MET A 239 -0.75 -5.73 -4.30
C MET A 239 -1.80 -5.01 -5.16
N ILE A 240 -2.80 -4.44 -4.51
CA ILE A 240 -3.83 -3.56 -5.08
C ILE A 240 -3.83 -2.22 -4.34
N GLY A 241 -3.91 -1.11 -5.08
CA GLY A 241 -3.91 0.25 -4.53
C GLY A 241 -5.13 1.06 -4.94
N ALA A 242 -5.64 1.86 -3.99
CA ALA A 242 -6.82 2.68 -4.16
C ALA A 242 -6.68 4.06 -3.49
N TYR A 243 -7.42 5.04 -4.01
CA TYR A 243 -7.33 6.45 -3.61
C TYR A 243 -8.73 7.04 -3.36
N PRO A 244 -8.89 7.96 -2.39
CA PRO A 244 -10.19 8.46 -1.98
C PRO A 244 -10.82 9.35 -3.06
N GLY A 245 -12.05 9.04 -3.45
CA GLY A 245 -12.82 9.81 -4.43
C GLY A 245 -12.29 9.75 -5.87
N GLY A 246 -11.42 8.78 -6.19
CA GLY A 246 -10.87 8.64 -7.55
C GLY A 246 -10.05 9.84 -8.01
N LYS A 247 -9.41 10.55 -7.07
CA LYS A 247 -8.49 11.64 -7.38
C LYS A 247 -7.30 11.11 -8.19
N ASP A 248 -6.90 11.87 -9.21
CA ASP A 248 -5.62 11.66 -9.88
C ASP A 248 -4.51 11.79 -8.83
N TRP A 249 -3.65 10.78 -8.75
CA TRP A 249 -2.57 10.74 -7.79
C TRP A 249 -1.25 11.19 -8.44
N THR A 250 -0.50 12.01 -7.73
CA THR A 250 0.80 12.54 -8.18
C THR A 250 1.96 11.73 -7.60
N TRP A 251 3.01 11.52 -8.38
CA TRP A 251 4.26 10.86 -7.95
C TRP A 251 5.28 11.92 -7.51
N ALA A 252 5.88 11.76 -6.33
CA ALA A 252 6.96 12.62 -5.87
C ALA A 252 8.05 11.83 -5.14
N GLU A 253 9.31 12.22 -5.35
CA GLU A 253 10.48 11.58 -4.75
C GLU A 253 11.18 12.51 -3.74
N GLY A 254 12.22 12.00 -3.08
CA GLY A 254 13.01 12.71 -2.08
C GLY A 254 13.50 14.07 -2.57
N GLY A 255 13.20 15.13 -1.82
CA GLY A 255 13.63 16.49 -2.11
C GLY A 255 12.61 17.35 -2.85
N ALA A 256 11.61 16.76 -3.53
CA ALA A 256 10.72 17.49 -4.45
C ALA A 256 9.89 18.62 -3.79
N HIS A 257 9.59 18.50 -2.49
CA HIS A 257 8.77 19.47 -1.74
C HIS A 257 9.51 20.11 -0.55
N VAL A 258 10.84 20.10 -0.53
CA VAL A 258 11.63 20.66 0.58
C VAL A 258 11.34 22.15 0.73
N GLY A 259 10.78 22.52 1.89
CA GLY A 259 10.32 23.88 2.20
C GLY A 259 8.81 24.10 2.05
N ASP A 260 8.05 23.12 1.56
CA ASP A 260 6.58 23.17 1.42
C ASP A 260 5.88 21.89 1.94
N PHE A 261 6.44 21.27 2.99
CA PHE A 261 5.83 20.08 3.62
C PHE A 261 4.49 20.42 4.31
N GLU A 262 4.31 21.65 4.78
CA GLU A 262 3.07 22.10 5.44
C GLU A 262 1.84 21.95 4.53
N ARG A 263 1.97 22.20 3.21
CA ARG A 263 0.90 21.96 2.23
C ARG A 263 0.42 20.51 2.25
N ILE A 264 1.35 19.56 2.33
CA ILE A 264 1.09 18.11 2.28
C ILE A 264 0.49 17.61 3.60
N TRP A 265 0.91 18.17 4.74
CA TRP A 265 0.32 17.85 6.05
C TRP A 265 -1.13 18.33 6.22
N ASN A 266 -1.61 19.23 5.35
CA ASN A 266 -2.97 19.76 5.35
C ASN A 266 -3.88 19.14 4.28
N ILE A 267 -3.50 18.01 3.66
CA ILE A 267 -4.40 17.28 2.76
C ILE A 267 -5.59 16.70 3.53
N GLU A 268 -6.80 17.03 3.09
CA GLU A 268 -8.07 16.69 3.74
C GLU A 268 -8.23 15.17 3.94
N LYS A 269 -8.60 14.76 5.17
CA LYS A 269 -8.83 13.34 5.49
C LYS A 269 -10.18 12.86 4.91
N PRO A 270 -10.25 11.65 4.33
CA PRO A 270 -11.50 11.11 3.77
C PRO A 270 -12.56 10.84 4.86
N GLU A 271 -13.85 10.97 4.51
CA GLU A 271 -14.96 10.71 5.44
C GLU A 271 -15.03 9.25 5.90
N LEU A 272 -14.61 8.31 5.03
CA LEU A 272 -14.68 6.87 5.26
C LEU A 272 -13.28 6.26 5.20
N ASP A 273 -12.96 5.47 6.22
CA ASP A 273 -11.81 4.57 6.21
C ASP A 273 -12.03 3.48 5.12
N PRO A 274 -11.02 3.17 4.28
CA PRO A 274 -11.17 2.26 3.16
C PRO A 274 -11.50 0.82 3.57
N LEU A 275 -11.09 0.41 4.77
CA LEU A 275 -11.25 -0.95 5.27
C LEU A 275 -12.47 -1.08 6.18
N THR A 276 -12.80 -0.04 6.93
CA THR A 276 -13.72 -0.11 8.08
C THR A 276 -14.74 1.04 8.15
N GLY A 277 -14.75 1.95 7.17
CA GLY A 277 -15.77 2.97 6.99
C GLY A 277 -15.80 4.05 8.09
N ARG A 278 -17.00 4.29 8.68
CA ARG A 278 -17.25 5.42 9.59
C ARG A 278 -16.59 5.29 10.98
N LYS A 279 -16.17 4.10 11.38
CA LYS A 279 -15.53 3.79 12.67
C LYS A 279 -14.17 3.13 12.45
N GLY A 280 -13.44 3.66 11.48
CA GLY A 280 -12.14 3.14 11.08
C GLY A 280 -10.99 3.98 11.55
N GLY A 281 -9.78 3.47 11.37
CA GLY A 281 -8.57 4.09 11.87
C GLY A 281 -8.36 5.53 11.37
N ILE A 282 -8.79 5.89 10.16
CA ILE A 282 -8.80 7.31 9.73
C ILE A 282 -9.62 8.19 10.69
N ASN A 283 -10.82 7.76 11.04
CA ASN A 283 -11.76 8.55 11.85
C ASN A 283 -11.42 8.52 13.35
N GLU A 284 -10.71 7.50 13.82
CA GLU A 284 -10.38 7.31 15.24
C GLU A 284 -8.94 7.73 15.60
N LEU A 285 -8.01 7.74 14.63
CA LEU A 285 -6.57 7.93 14.86
C LEU A 285 -5.96 9.11 14.07
N TRP A 286 -6.61 9.63 13.02
CA TRP A 286 -6.17 10.85 12.36
C TRP A 286 -6.90 12.06 12.94
N ALA A 287 -6.15 13.07 13.38
CA ALA A 287 -6.67 14.32 13.96
C ALA A 287 -7.37 15.17 12.88
#